data_AF-A0A3A2Z4E9-F1
#
_entry.id   AF-A0A3A2Z4E9-F1
#
_cell.length_a   1.000
_cell.length_b   1.000
_cell.length_c   1.000
_cell.angle_alpha   90.00
_cell.angle_beta   90.00
_cell.angle_gamma   90.00
#
_symmetry.space_group_name_H-M   'P 1'
#
loop_
_entity.id
_entity.type
_entity.pdbx_description
1 polymer ?
#
loop_
_entity_poly.entity_id
_entity_poly.type
_entity_poly.pdbx_seq_one_letter_code
_entity_poly.pdbx_strand_id
1 'polypeptide(L)'
;SIPNSSAIFGTDRSLSLWSQLVAPPPLQPQNWVKSRIRRLFLVSLGVPVDLDEILPASKQKKLVLPSINPDGSYSTSSDPHRRSQSQSRKAGQDRNDSPSTTSRNRTRRREPSPPPELDLSAVRRLCLTTDAALNGLTDEELKSHVQELERVTQRASMVLEYWLKRLDGLVSEKEAFEGVIENLVIEKYEKRITSC
;
A
#
# COMPACT_ATOMS: atom_id res chain seq x y z
N SER A 1 17.61 42.82 24.19
CA SER A 1 18.66 42.02 24.83
C SER A 1 18.00 41.09 25.83
N ILE A 2 18.19 39.78 25.69
CA ILE A 2 17.60 38.78 26.60
C ILE A 2 18.41 38.84 27.91
N PRO A 3 17.78 39.00 29.09
CA PRO A 3 18.50 39.04 30.35
C PRO A 3 19.08 37.65 30.67
N ASN A 4 20.40 37.59 30.81
CA ASN A 4 21.22 36.55 31.45
C ASN A 4 20.70 35.09 31.38
N SER A 5 21.03 34.39 30.28
CA SER A 5 20.85 32.93 30.14
C SER A 5 21.50 32.10 31.26
N SER A 6 22.45 32.65 31.99
CA SER A 6 23.10 32.02 33.15
C SER A 6 22.19 31.87 34.37
N ALA A 7 21.05 32.58 34.44
CA ALA A 7 20.07 32.44 35.53
C ALA A 7 19.06 31.30 35.29
N ILE A 8 18.83 30.91 34.02
CA ILE A 8 17.86 29.87 33.64
C ILE A 8 18.53 28.48 33.64
N PHE A 9 19.83 28.42 33.36
CA PHE A 9 20.61 27.18 33.29
C PHE A 9 21.71 27.24 34.33
N GLY A 10 21.50 26.66 35.52
CA GLY A 10 22.42 26.72 36.65
C GLY A 10 23.78 26.02 36.44
N THR A 11 24.09 25.51 35.24
CA THR A 11 25.37 24.87 34.91
C THR A 11 25.66 24.98 33.41
N ASP A 12 26.90 25.27 33.01
CA ASP A 12 27.31 25.36 31.58
C ASP A 12 27.00 24.08 30.77
N ARG A 13 27.00 22.93 31.44
CA ARG A 13 26.59 21.65 30.85
C ARG A 13 25.13 21.64 30.41
N SER A 14 24.23 22.26 31.19
CA SER A 14 22.81 22.33 30.87
C SER A 14 22.52 23.29 29.71
N LEU A 15 23.28 24.39 29.61
CA LEU A 15 23.24 25.30 28.47
C LEU A 15 23.72 24.61 27.19
N SER A 16 24.82 23.85 27.28
CA SER A 16 25.36 23.07 26.16
C SER A 16 24.41 21.98 25.68
N LEU A 17 23.70 21.30 26.59
CA LEU A 17 22.66 20.32 26.23
C LEU A 17 21.44 21.00 25.61
N TRP A 18 21.01 22.15 26.13
CA TRP A 18 19.89 22.90 25.58
C TRP A 18 20.20 23.42 24.18
N SER A 19 21.41 23.93 23.94
CA SER A 19 21.83 24.36 22.61
C SER A 19 21.86 23.20 21.62
N GLN A 20 22.22 22.00 22.06
CA GLN A 20 22.18 20.79 21.23
C GLN A 20 20.75 20.30 20.97
N LEU A 21 19.84 20.44 21.93
CA LEU A 21 18.42 20.09 21.78
C LEU A 21 17.66 21.04 20.86
N VAL A 22 17.99 22.33 20.92
CA VAL A 22 17.37 23.38 20.11
C VAL A 22 18.06 23.55 18.75
N ALA A 23 19.23 22.93 18.55
CA ALA A 23 19.91 22.93 17.26
C ALA A 23 19.00 22.29 16.20
N PRO A 24 18.66 23.01 15.12
CA PRO A 24 17.89 22.43 14.04
C PRO A 24 18.66 21.23 13.46
N PRO A 25 18.01 20.07 13.28
CA PRO A 25 18.68 18.88 12.78
C PRO A 25 19.29 19.19 11.42
N PRO A 26 20.47 18.64 11.09
CA PRO A 26 21.11 18.88 9.80
C PRO A 26 20.21 18.30 8.70
N LEU A 27 19.43 19.16 8.06
CA LEU A 27 18.59 18.80 6.93
C LEU A 27 19.53 18.58 5.75
N GLN A 28 19.58 17.35 5.24
CA GLN A 28 20.23 17.10 3.95
C GLN A 28 19.57 17.98 2.89
N PRO A 29 20.35 18.60 1.98
CA PRO A 29 19.77 19.41 0.92
C PRO A 29 18.78 18.55 0.11
N GLN A 30 17.51 18.95 0.14
CA GLN A 30 16.43 18.22 -0.51
C GLN A 30 16.73 18.14 -2.01
N ASN A 31 16.80 16.93 -2.57
CA ASN A 31 16.96 16.76 -4.01
C ASN A 31 15.59 16.99 -4.70
N TRP A 32 15.34 18.24 -5.10
CA TRP A 32 14.05 18.67 -5.68
C TRP A 32 13.73 17.98 -7.00
N VAL A 33 14.75 17.51 -7.74
CA VAL A 33 14.58 16.74 -8.98
C VAL A 33 13.82 15.44 -8.71
N LYS A 34 14.00 14.83 -7.53
CA LYS A 34 13.31 13.58 -7.14
C LYS A 34 11.94 13.79 -6.47
N SER A 35 11.52 15.04 -6.21
CA SER A 35 10.28 15.33 -5.47
C SER A 35 9.02 14.88 -6.22
N ARG A 36 8.15 14.10 -5.57
CA ARG A 36 6.84 13.70 -6.13
C ARG A 36 5.90 14.88 -6.33
N ILE A 37 5.90 15.84 -5.40
CA ILE A 37 5.03 17.04 -5.46
C ILE A 37 5.39 17.89 -6.67
N ARG A 38 6.69 18.16 -6.89
CA ARG A 38 7.18 18.91 -8.07
C ARG A 38 6.73 18.25 -9.37
N ARG A 39 6.78 16.92 -9.45
CA ARG A 39 6.32 16.17 -10.64
C ARG A 39 4.84 16.32 -10.88
N LEU A 40 4.02 16.11 -9.85
CA LEU A 40 2.58 16.25 -9.98
C LEU A 40 2.22 17.65 -10.48
N PHE A 41 2.87 18.68 -9.94
CA PHE A 41 2.69 20.05 -10.38
C PHE A 41 3.12 20.28 -11.83
N LEU A 42 4.32 19.86 -12.23
CA LEU A 42 4.81 20.03 -13.62
C LEU A 42 3.96 19.25 -14.63
N VAL A 43 3.50 18.05 -14.27
CA VAL A 43 2.56 17.26 -15.07
C VAL A 43 1.22 17.99 -15.19
N SER A 44 0.70 18.58 -14.11
CA SER A 44 -0.51 19.42 -14.15
C SER A 44 -0.34 20.67 -15.01
N LEU A 45 0.88 21.20 -15.14
CA LEU A 45 1.22 22.31 -16.06
C LEU A 45 1.47 21.86 -17.51
N GLY A 46 1.42 20.56 -17.80
CA GLY A 46 1.70 20.04 -19.14
C GLY A 46 3.18 20.07 -19.54
N VAL A 47 4.09 20.28 -18.58
CA VAL A 47 5.53 20.24 -18.82
C VAL A 47 6.00 18.79 -18.86
N PRO A 48 6.67 18.33 -19.94
CA PRO A 48 7.22 16.97 -19.99
C PRO A 48 8.31 16.80 -18.92
N VAL A 49 8.18 15.74 -18.12
CA VAL A 49 9.11 15.42 -17.04
C VAL A 49 9.76 14.07 -17.34
N ASP A 50 11.09 14.03 -17.35
CA ASP A 50 11.85 12.79 -17.52
C ASP A 50 11.66 11.86 -16.32
N LEU A 51 10.97 10.74 -16.53
CA LEU A 51 10.62 9.76 -15.48
C LEU A 51 11.76 8.78 -15.17
N ASP A 52 12.81 8.77 -15.99
CA ASP A 52 13.85 7.74 -16.00
C ASP A 52 14.90 7.91 -14.89
N GLU A 53 15.05 9.12 -14.33
CA GLU A 53 16.03 9.40 -13.26
C GLU A 53 15.52 9.05 -11.84
N ILE A 54 14.26 8.64 -11.71
CA ILE A 54 13.49 8.68 -10.44
C ILE A 54 12.72 7.41 -10.12
N LEU A 55 12.68 6.44 -11.02
CA LEU A 55 12.52 5.06 -10.62
C LEU A 55 13.89 4.61 -10.10
N PRO A 56 14.01 3.91 -8.95
CA PRO A 56 15.26 3.22 -8.65
C PRO A 56 15.59 2.42 -9.91
N ALA A 57 16.71 2.77 -10.58
CA ALA A 57 17.07 2.29 -11.91
C ALA A 57 16.58 0.86 -12.02
N SER A 58 15.60 0.61 -12.88
CA SER A 58 14.88 -0.66 -12.92
C SER A 58 15.92 -1.76 -13.05
N LYS A 59 16.35 -2.33 -11.92
CA LYS A 59 17.17 -3.53 -11.84
C LYS A 59 16.23 -4.71 -12.10
N GLN A 60 15.39 -4.59 -13.13
CA GLN A 60 14.97 -5.74 -13.87
C GLN A 60 16.25 -6.28 -14.48
N LYS A 61 16.87 -7.21 -13.76
CA LYS A 61 17.89 -8.10 -14.32
C LYS A 61 17.33 -8.52 -15.67
N LYS A 62 17.99 -8.14 -16.77
CA LYS A 62 17.62 -8.59 -18.11
C LYS A 62 17.26 -10.06 -17.98
N LEU A 63 16.04 -10.41 -18.36
CA LEU A 63 15.66 -11.81 -18.53
C LEU A 63 16.60 -12.38 -19.59
N VAL A 64 17.66 -13.03 -19.14
CA VAL A 64 18.50 -13.85 -20.00
C VAL A 64 17.75 -15.16 -20.11
N LEU A 65 17.09 -15.35 -21.25
CA LEU A 65 16.58 -16.65 -21.64
C LEU A 65 17.81 -17.55 -21.86
N PRO A 66 17.89 -18.75 -21.25
CA PRO A 66 18.81 -19.77 -21.72
C PRO A 66 18.56 -19.96 -23.21
N SER A 67 19.60 -19.77 -24.03
CA SER A 67 19.54 -19.96 -25.47
C SER A 67 19.15 -21.40 -25.76
N ILE A 68 17.87 -21.63 -26.04
CA ILE A 68 17.46 -22.82 -26.79
C ILE A 68 18.00 -22.56 -28.20
N ASN A 69 18.89 -23.42 -28.69
CA ASN A 69 19.27 -23.46 -30.10
C ASN A 69 18.25 -24.35 -30.79
N PRO A 70 17.29 -23.81 -31.55
CA PRO A 70 16.54 -24.64 -32.46
C PRO A 70 17.38 -24.84 -33.72
N ASP A 71 17.63 -26.11 -33.97
CA ASP A 71 17.58 -26.76 -35.26
C ASP A 71 18.90 -27.26 -35.85
N GLY A 72 18.75 -28.36 -36.57
CA GLY A 72 19.74 -29.42 -36.70
C GLY A 72 20.94 -29.16 -37.59
N SER A 73 21.90 -30.05 -37.36
CA SER A 73 22.79 -30.70 -38.34
C SER A 73 24.09 -29.99 -38.78
N TYR A 74 25.15 -30.83 -38.75
CA TYR A 74 26.49 -30.77 -39.37
C TYR A 74 27.53 -29.70 -38.97
N SER A 75 28.58 -30.21 -38.29
CA SER A 75 30.01 -30.06 -38.58
C SER A 75 30.71 -28.69 -38.71
N THR A 76 31.79 -28.59 -37.90
CA THR A 76 33.13 -27.99 -38.17
C THR A 76 33.33 -26.47 -38.32
N SER A 77 34.10 -25.95 -37.36
CA SER A 77 35.27 -25.05 -37.45
C SER A 77 35.14 -23.55 -37.80
N SER A 78 35.84 -22.78 -36.95
CA SER A 78 36.71 -21.61 -37.19
C SER A 78 36.14 -20.20 -37.41
N ASP A 79 36.43 -19.38 -36.38
CA ASP A 79 36.91 -17.98 -36.37
C ASP A 79 36.02 -16.77 -36.80
N PRO A 80 36.28 -15.58 -36.20
CA PRO A 80 35.36 -14.45 -36.11
C PRO A 80 35.72 -13.27 -37.05
N HIS A 81 34.74 -12.39 -37.35
CA HIS A 81 34.89 -10.92 -37.43
C HIS A 81 33.69 -10.18 -38.10
N ARG A 82 33.50 -8.91 -37.67
CA ARG A 82 32.87 -7.74 -38.36
C ARG A 82 31.33 -7.66 -38.39
N ARG A 83 30.70 -6.62 -37.80
CA ARG A 83 30.56 -5.17 -38.13
C ARG A 83 29.42 -4.86 -39.12
N SER A 84 28.69 -3.78 -38.81
CA SER A 84 27.74 -2.95 -39.62
C SER A 84 26.25 -3.24 -39.33
N GLN A 85 25.48 -2.31 -38.72
CA GLN A 85 24.98 -1.01 -39.20
C GLN A 85 23.86 -1.16 -40.24
N SER A 86 22.63 -0.80 -39.88
CA SER A 86 21.71 -0.03 -40.75
C SER A 86 20.39 0.31 -40.05
N GLN A 87 20.12 1.61 -40.01
CA GLN A 87 18.82 2.22 -39.79
C GLN A 87 17.86 1.86 -40.93
N SER A 88 16.55 1.80 -40.67
CA SER A 88 15.55 2.39 -41.58
C SER A 88 14.17 2.45 -40.95
N ARG A 89 13.61 3.66 -41.04
CA ARG A 89 12.27 4.11 -40.63
C ARG A 89 11.17 3.42 -41.45
N LYS A 90 9.98 3.24 -40.87
CA LYS A 90 8.73 3.38 -41.63
C LYS A 90 7.55 3.76 -40.73
N ALA A 91 7.00 4.93 -40.99
CA ALA A 91 5.68 5.37 -40.56
C ALA A 91 4.62 4.68 -41.43
N GLY A 92 3.48 4.34 -40.83
CA GLY A 92 2.36 3.69 -41.51
C GLY A 92 1.19 3.55 -40.55
N GLN A 93 0.30 4.52 -40.65
CA GLN A 93 -0.99 4.67 -39.99
C GLN A 93 -1.97 3.58 -40.45
N ASP A 94 -2.65 2.89 -39.52
CA ASP A 94 -4.04 2.44 -39.72
C ASP A 94 -4.65 1.73 -38.50
N ARG A 95 -5.89 2.13 -38.21
CA ARG A 95 -7.01 1.34 -37.67
C ARG A 95 -6.94 0.86 -36.22
N ASN A 96 -7.47 1.75 -35.40
CA ASN A 96 -8.06 1.49 -34.11
C ASN A 96 -9.34 0.63 -34.29
N ASP A 97 -9.22 -0.68 -34.12
CA ASP A 97 -10.38 -1.57 -33.87
C ASP A 97 -9.93 -2.66 -32.89
N SER A 98 -10.06 -2.35 -31.59
CA SER A 98 -9.92 -3.35 -30.54
C SER A 98 -11.31 -3.89 -30.23
N PRO A 99 -11.53 -5.22 -30.33
CA PRO A 99 -12.84 -5.80 -30.10
C PRO A 99 -13.22 -5.58 -28.64
N SER A 100 -14.40 -5.00 -28.47
CA SER A 100 -15.15 -4.90 -27.23
C SER A 100 -14.97 -6.18 -26.40
N THR A 101 -14.28 -6.05 -25.27
CA THR A 101 -14.28 -7.09 -24.24
C THR A 101 -15.73 -7.31 -23.86
N THR A 102 -16.25 -8.47 -24.26
CA THR A 102 -17.54 -8.98 -23.83
C THR A 102 -17.61 -8.81 -22.32
N SER A 103 -18.51 -7.93 -21.90
CA SER A 103 -18.94 -7.73 -20.53
C SER A 103 -19.46 -9.06 -20.02
N ARG A 104 -18.55 -9.90 -19.53
CA ARG A 104 -18.91 -11.02 -18.67
C ARG A 104 -19.54 -10.37 -17.45
N ASN A 105 -20.86 -10.40 -17.45
CA ASN A 105 -21.74 -10.15 -16.32
C ASN A 105 -21.28 -11.03 -15.16
N ARG A 106 -20.20 -10.63 -14.49
CA ARG A 106 -19.90 -11.07 -13.14
C ARG A 106 -20.99 -10.42 -12.32
N THR A 107 -22.00 -11.24 -12.01
CA THR A 107 -22.96 -11.04 -10.94
C THR A 107 -22.40 -10.04 -9.95
N ARG A 108 -22.98 -8.84 -9.94
CA ARG A 108 -22.70 -7.81 -8.93
C ARG A 108 -23.09 -8.42 -7.59
N ARG A 109 -22.18 -9.17 -6.99
CA ARG A 109 -22.24 -9.63 -5.61
C ARG A 109 -22.36 -8.34 -4.83
N ARG A 110 -23.58 -8.05 -4.39
CA ARG A 110 -23.98 -6.83 -3.69
C ARG A 110 -22.93 -6.61 -2.60
N GLU A 111 -22.02 -5.66 -2.80
CA GLU A 111 -20.98 -5.43 -1.81
C GLU A 111 -21.70 -5.04 -0.52
N PRO A 112 -21.49 -5.80 0.57
CA PRO A 112 -22.07 -5.46 1.86
C PRO A 112 -21.62 -4.04 2.20
N SER A 113 -22.51 -3.27 2.83
CA SER A 113 -22.29 -1.88 3.23
C SER A 113 -20.86 -1.65 3.75
N PRO A 114 -20.26 -0.48 3.45
CA PRO A 114 -18.89 -0.20 3.86
C PRO A 114 -18.74 -0.38 5.38
N PRO A 115 -17.58 -0.91 5.84
CA PRO A 115 -17.34 -1.07 7.26
C PRO A 115 -17.46 0.28 7.97
N PRO A 116 -18.03 0.33 9.18
CA PRO A 116 -18.04 1.56 9.95
C PRO A 116 -16.59 1.97 10.25
N GLU A 117 -16.29 3.25 10.07
CA GLU A 117 -14.94 3.78 10.27
C GLU A 117 -14.69 4.07 11.75
N LEU A 118 -13.55 3.64 12.27
CA LEU A 118 -13.07 3.94 13.63
C LEU A 118 -11.58 4.29 13.55
N ASP A 119 -11.23 5.54 13.88
CA ASP A 119 -9.83 5.98 13.91
C ASP A 119 -9.13 5.46 15.17
N LEU A 120 -8.44 4.32 15.02
CA LEU A 120 -7.69 3.68 16.09
C LEU A 120 -6.61 4.59 16.70
N SER A 121 -6.06 5.54 15.94
CA SER A 121 -5.01 6.43 16.43
C SER A 121 -5.56 7.48 17.39
N ALA A 122 -6.71 8.08 17.05
CA ALA A 122 -7.41 9.00 17.93
C ALA A 122 -7.92 8.29 19.20
N VAL A 123 -8.51 7.10 19.05
CA VAL A 123 -8.97 6.30 20.20
C VAL A 123 -7.82 5.96 21.14
N ARG A 124 -6.68 5.52 20.60
CA ARG A 124 -5.49 5.25 21.41
C ARG A 124 -5.02 6.48 22.18
N ARG A 125 -5.01 7.66 21.56
CA ARG A 125 -4.65 8.90 22.28
C ARG A 125 -5.63 9.22 23.41
N LEU A 126 -6.94 9.06 23.16
CA LEU A 126 -7.98 9.27 24.18
C LEU A 126 -7.83 8.30 25.36
N CYS A 127 -7.51 7.03 25.10
CA CYS A 127 -7.30 6.04 26.16
C CYS A 127 -5.96 6.19 26.90
N LEU A 128 -4.97 6.87 26.30
CA LEU A 128 -3.66 7.11 26.90
C LEU A 128 -3.60 8.42 27.70
N THR A 129 -4.72 9.10 27.92
CA THR A 129 -4.75 10.27 28.81
C THR A 129 -4.25 9.88 30.20
N THR A 130 -3.17 10.50 30.63
CA THR A 130 -2.52 10.21 31.91
C THR A 130 -3.31 10.83 33.06
N ASP A 131 -3.15 10.26 34.27
CA ASP A 131 -3.81 10.74 35.49
C ASP A 131 -3.47 12.21 35.80
N ALA A 132 -2.23 12.63 35.53
CA ALA A 132 -1.81 14.03 35.68
C ALA A 132 -2.57 14.98 34.72
N ALA A 133 -2.91 14.52 33.51
CA ALA A 133 -3.71 15.30 32.57
C ALA A 133 -5.19 15.34 33.00
N LEU A 134 -5.71 14.24 33.55
CA LEU A 134 -7.08 14.18 34.08
C LEU A 134 -7.28 15.09 35.29
N ASN A 135 -6.30 15.15 36.20
CA ASN A 135 -6.34 16.05 37.37
C ASN A 135 -6.23 17.54 36.98
N GLY A 136 -5.74 17.84 35.78
CA GLY A 136 -5.67 19.20 35.25
C GLY A 136 -6.92 19.65 34.49
N LEU A 137 -7.89 18.75 34.26
CA LEU A 137 -9.14 19.06 33.59
C LEU A 137 -10.15 19.69 34.56
N THR A 138 -10.96 20.61 34.03
CA THR A 138 -12.14 21.11 34.75
C THR A 138 -13.28 20.07 34.74
N ASP A 139 -14.24 20.18 35.66
CA ASP A 139 -15.38 19.25 35.73
C ASP A 139 -16.16 19.14 34.42
N GLU A 140 -16.27 20.24 33.66
CA GLU A 140 -16.98 20.26 32.38
C GLU A 140 -16.19 19.52 31.28
N GLU A 141 -14.88 19.73 31.23
CA GLU A 141 -14.00 19.01 30.31
C GLU A 141 -13.92 17.52 30.65
N LEU A 142 -13.97 17.17 31.94
CA LEU A 142 -13.97 15.78 32.39
C LEU A 142 -15.24 15.05 31.95
N LYS A 143 -16.41 15.69 32.09
CA LYS A 143 -17.67 15.16 31.56
C LYS A 143 -17.64 15.01 30.04
N SER A 144 -17.08 15.99 29.33
CA SER A 144 -16.90 15.91 27.88
C SER A 144 -15.97 14.75 27.47
N HIS A 145 -14.88 14.53 28.20
CA HIS A 145 -13.96 13.41 27.97
C HIS A 145 -14.62 12.05 28.18
N VAL A 146 -15.42 11.90 29.24
CA VAL A 146 -16.21 10.70 29.49
C VAL A 146 -17.24 10.46 28.38
N GLN A 147 -17.95 11.51 27.95
CA GLN A 147 -18.92 11.42 26.87
C GLN A 147 -18.26 11.00 25.54
N GLU A 148 -17.07 11.52 25.25
CA GLU A 148 -16.31 11.13 24.05
C GLU A 148 -15.83 9.68 24.12
N LEU A 149 -15.39 9.21 25.30
CA LEU A 149 -15.04 7.79 25.54
C LEU A 149 -16.24 6.87 25.32
N GLU A 150 -17.42 7.23 25.82
CA GLU A 150 -18.66 6.46 25.60
C GLU A 150 -19.04 6.42 24.12
N ARG A 151 -18.97 7.56 23.43
CA ARG A 151 -19.26 7.67 21.99
C ARG A 151 -18.31 6.80 21.15
N VAL A 152 -17.02 6.78 21.51
CA VAL A 152 -16.02 5.93 20.87
C VAL A 152 -16.29 4.46 21.14
N THR A 153 -16.66 4.11 22.37
CA THR A 153 -16.97 2.73 22.78
C THR A 153 -18.17 2.18 21.99
N GLN A 154 -19.24 2.96 21.85
CA GLN A 154 -20.40 2.60 21.03
C GLN A 154 -20.03 2.41 19.55
N ARG A 155 -19.15 3.27 19.00
CA ARG A 155 -18.70 3.09 17.61
C ARG A 155 -17.83 1.86 17.45
N ALA A 156 -16.97 1.55 18.42
CA ALA A 156 -16.15 0.35 18.40
C ALA A 156 -17.01 -0.92 18.46
N SER A 157 -18.09 -0.94 19.26
CA SER A 157 -19.00 -2.08 19.30
C SER A 157 -19.73 -2.27 17.97
N MET A 158 -20.20 -1.19 17.32
CA MET A 158 -20.80 -1.27 15.97
C MET A 158 -19.82 -1.84 14.93
N VAL A 159 -18.55 -1.44 14.98
CA VAL A 159 -17.50 -1.97 14.08
C VAL A 159 -17.27 -3.44 14.35
N LEU A 160 -17.17 -3.85 15.62
CA LEU A 160 -16.99 -5.24 15.99
C LEU A 160 -18.15 -6.11 15.50
N GLU A 161 -19.39 -5.66 15.73
CA GLU A 161 -20.59 -6.36 15.27
C GLU A 161 -20.60 -6.54 13.75
N TYR A 162 -20.24 -5.49 13.00
CA TYR A 162 -20.12 -5.57 11.55
C TYR A 162 -19.14 -6.67 11.12
N TRP A 163 -17.95 -6.71 11.71
CA TRP A 163 -16.94 -7.70 11.35
C TRP A 163 -17.31 -9.12 11.80
N LEU A 164 -17.96 -9.27 12.95
CA LEU A 164 -18.48 -10.55 13.40
C LEU A 164 -19.55 -11.09 12.46
N LYS A 165 -20.51 -10.25 12.06
CA LYS A 165 -21.54 -10.64 11.08
C LYS A 165 -20.94 -11.01 9.72
N ARG A 166 -19.90 -10.29 9.29
CA ARG A 166 -19.19 -10.60 8.05
C ARG A 166 -18.40 -11.91 8.14
N LEU A 167 -17.77 -12.17 9.29
CA LEU A 167 -17.07 -13.42 9.56
C LEU A 167 -18.04 -14.60 9.55
N ASP A 168 -19.16 -14.49 10.25
CA ASP A 168 -20.21 -15.52 10.31
C ASP A 168 -20.75 -15.85 8.90
N GLY A 169 -21.05 -14.82 8.10
CA GLY A 169 -21.46 -15.01 6.71
C GLY A 169 -20.42 -15.75 5.86
N LEU A 170 -19.13 -15.45 6.03
CA LEU A 170 -18.04 -16.16 5.32
C LEU A 170 -17.87 -17.61 5.80
N VAL A 171 -18.07 -17.86 7.10
CA VAL A 171 -18.02 -19.22 7.66
C VAL A 171 -19.18 -20.05 7.13
N SER A 172 -20.41 -19.51 7.13
CA SER A 172 -21.58 -20.18 6.56
C SER A 172 -21.41 -20.48 5.06
N GLU A 173 -20.88 -19.53 4.28
CA GLU A 173 -20.56 -19.77 2.87
C GLU A 173 -19.52 -20.87 2.69
N LYS A 174 -18.47 -20.91 3.52
CA LYS A 174 -17.46 -21.97 3.51
C LYS A 174 -18.10 -23.34 3.77
N GLU A 175 -18.91 -23.46 4.81
CA GLU A 175 -19.59 -24.71 5.17
C GLU A 175 -20.51 -25.19 4.05
N ALA A 176 -21.22 -24.27 3.39
CA ALA A 176 -22.05 -24.59 2.23
C ALA A 176 -21.20 -25.15 1.07
N PHE A 177 -20.05 -24.56 0.77
CA PHE A 177 -19.15 -25.08 -0.26
C PHE A 177 -18.58 -26.45 0.11
N GLU A 178 -18.17 -26.66 1.36
CA GLU A 178 -17.67 -27.96 1.83
C GLU A 178 -18.73 -29.05 1.68
N GLY A 179 -19.99 -28.78 2.07
CA GLY A 179 -21.09 -29.73 1.88
C GLY A 179 -21.38 -30.03 0.41
N VAL A 180 -21.30 -29.03 -0.47
CA VAL A 180 -21.43 -29.25 -1.93
C VAL A 180 -20.30 -30.13 -2.43
N ILE A 181 -19.05 -29.87 -2.02
CA ILE A 181 -17.90 -30.68 -2.42
C ILE A 181 -18.05 -32.12 -1.93
N GLU A 182 -18.45 -32.32 -0.68
CA GLU A 182 -18.70 -33.65 -0.11
C GLU A 182 -19.74 -34.42 -0.92
N ASN A 183 -20.88 -33.80 -1.23
CA ASN A 183 -21.91 -34.41 -2.07
C ASN A 183 -21.40 -34.77 -3.47
N LEU A 184 -20.63 -33.87 -4.11
CA LEU A 184 -20.04 -34.13 -5.42
C LEU A 184 -19.07 -35.31 -5.39
N VAL A 185 -18.30 -35.43 -4.30
CA VAL A 185 -17.32 -36.48 -4.10
C VAL A 185 -18.03 -37.83 -3.87
N ILE A 186 -19.08 -37.86 -3.05
CA ILE A 186 -19.91 -39.05 -2.81
C ILE A 186 -20.53 -39.55 -4.11
N GLU A 187 -21.21 -38.68 -4.88
CA GLU A 187 -21.83 -39.07 -6.15
C GLU A 187 -20.82 -39.67 -7.14
N LYS A 188 -19.61 -39.08 -7.22
CA LYS A 188 -18.54 -39.56 -8.08
C LYS A 188 -18.05 -40.95 -7.66
N TYR A 189 -17.95 -41.22 -6.36
CA TYR A 189 -17.54 -42.53 -5.86
C TYR A 189 -18.62 -43.59 -6.05
N GLU A 190 -19.89 -43.28 -5.77
CA GLU A 190 -21.01 -44.20 -5.98
C GLU A 190 -21.17 -44.60 -7.45
N LYS A 191 -21.07 -43.65 -8.39
CA LYS A 191 -21.10 -43.91 -9.84
C LYS A 191 -19.92 -44.78 -10.29
N ARG A 192 -18.78 -44.68 -9.63
CA ARG A 192 -17.59 -45.50 -9.94
C ARG A 192 -17.77 -46.94 -9.44
N ILE A 193 -18.35 -47.13 -8.26
CA ILE A 193 -18.61 -48.45 -7.68
C ILE A 193 -19.69 -49.20 -8.48
N THR A 194 -20.75 -48.50 -8.89
CA THR A 194 -21.85 -49.09 -9.67
C THR A 194 -21.52 -49.36 -11.14
N SER A 195 -20.41 -48.81 -11.65
CA SER A 195 -19.91 -49.04 -13.00
C SER A 195 -18.91 -50.20 -13.11
N CYS A 196 -18.56 -50.85 -11.98
CA CYS A 196 -17.77 -52.08 -11.92
C CYS A 196 -18.69 -53.29 -11.70
#